data_AF-A0AAX3SWJ9-F1
#
_entry.id   AF-A0AAX3SWJ9-F1
#
_cell.length_a   1.000
_cell.length_b   1.000
_cell.length_c   1.000
_cell.angle_alpha   90.00
_cell.angle_beta   90.00
_cell.angle_gamma   90.00
#
_symmetry.space_group_name_H-M   'P 1'
#
loop_
_entity.id
_entity.type
_entity.pdbx_description
1 polymer ?
#
loop_
_entity_poly.entity_id
_entity_poly.type
_entity_poly.pdbx_seq_one_letter_code
_entity_poly.pdbx_strand_id
1 'polypeptide(L)'
;MKTLQDMIKDLTGITVEQNKISKYLESEKLDLRCVNLRWTDLKGAVLRWADLKEADLRWTDLKGAVLRGADLKEVDLQGADLKGIKITKQQLEQLTVIEENE
;
A
#
# COMPACT_ATOMS: atom_id res chain seq x y z
N MET A 1 16.95 15.45 10.29
CA MET A 1 15.68 15.36 9.54
C MET A 1 15.71 14.06 8.76
N LYS A 2 14.69 13.20 8.87
CA LYS A 2 14.57 12.04 7.97
C LYS A 2 14.41 12.58 6.54
N THR A 3 15.19 12.07 5.60
CA THR A 3 15.00 12.43 4.18
C THR A 3 13.67 11.86 3.68
N LEU A 4 13.16 12.34 2.54
CA LEU A 4 11.98 11.73 1.91
C LEU A 4 12.19 10.22 1.68
N GLN A 5 13.43 9.84 1.37
CA GLN A 5 13.86 8.45 1.19
C GLN A 5 13.83 7.67 2.51
N ASP A 6 14.18 8.28 3.64
CA ASP A 6 14.09 7.67 4.97
C ASP A 6 12.66 7.60 5.50
N MET A 7 11.79 8.52 5.08
CA MET A 7 10.36 8.46 5.34
C MET A 7 9.71 7.35 4.53
N ILE A 8 10.06 7.21 3.25
CA ILE A 8 9.49 6.16 2.39
C ILE A 8 9.89 4.78 2.88
N LYS A 9 11.11 4.55 3.38
CA LYS A 9 11.54 3.24 3.89
C LYS A 9 10.73 2.72 5.08
N ASP A 10 10.14 3.61 5.87
CA ASP A 10 9.37 3.26 7.07
C ASP A 10 8.32 4.34 7.36
N LEU A 11 7.07 4.01 7.04
CA LEU A 11 5.89 4.84 7.24
C LEU A 11 4.99 4.31 8.36
N THR A 12 5.52 3.42 9.21
CA THR A 12 4.75 2.84 10.32
C THR A 12 4.28 3.89 11.31
N GLY A 13 3.03 3.76 11.75
CA GLY A 13 2.43 4.66 12.74
C GLY A 13 2.22 6.10 12.26
N ILE A 14 2.39 6.37 10.95
CA ILE A 14 2.13 7.68 10.36
C ILE A 14 0.72 7.69 9.78
N THR A 15 -0.09 8.71 10.08
CA THR A 15 -1.29 9.00 9.29
C THR A 15 -0.86 9.61 7.96
N VAL A 16 -0.92 8.82 6.89
CA VAL A 16 -0.56 9.29 5.57
C VAL A 16 -1.81 9.83 4.87
N GLU A 17 -2.02 11.14 4.98
CA GLU A 17 -3.12 11.80 4.28
C GLU A 17 -3.10 11.47 2.78
N GLN A 18 -4.28 11.18 2.21
CA GLN A 18 -4.47 10.84 0.79
C GLN A 18 -3.72 11.78 -0.16
N ASN A 19 -3.70 13.09 0.16
CA ASN A 19 -3.07 14.13 -0.65
C ASN A 19 -1.54 14.04 -0.64
N LYS A 20 -0.91 13.51 0.42
CA LYS A 20 0.55 13.37 0.50
C LYS A 20 1.02 12.33 -0.51
N ILE A 21 0.44 11.13 -0.51
CA ILE A 21 0.77 10.08 -1.50
C ILE A 21 0.40 10.53 -2.91
N SER A 22 -0.83 11.06 -3.09
CA SER A 22 -1.33 11.44 -4.42
C SER A 22 -0.47 12.49 -5.10
N LYS A 23 0.09 13.44 -4.34
CA LYS A 23 0.99 14.48 -4.87
C LYS A 23 2.28 13.89 -5.47
N TYR A 24 2.79 12.79 -4.94
CA TYR A 24 3.96 12.11 -5.52
C TYR A 24 3.60 11.25 -6.74
N LEU A 25 2.33 10.93 -6.94
CA LEU A 25 1.83 10.14 -8.09
C LEU A 25 1.53 10.98 -9.34
N GLU A 26 1.55 12.30 -9.25
CA GLU A 26 1.32 13.17 -10.42
C GLU A 26 2.51 13.21 -11.37
N SER A 27 3.72 12.84 -10.92
CA SER A 27 4.93 12.91 -11.74
C SER A 27 5.63 11.58 -12.04
N GLU A 28 5.63 10.59 -11.13
CA GLU A 28 6.38 9.34 -11.33
C GLU A 28 5.75 8.12 -10.63
N LYS A 29 6.24 6.91 -10.98
CA LYS A 29 5.92 5.65 -10.29
C LYS A 29 6.43 5.74 -8.85
N LEU A 30 5.55 5.73 -7.86
CA LEU A 30 5.96 5.75 -6.45
C LEU A 30 6.58 4.40 -6.05
N ASP A 31 7.84 4.42 -5.65
CA ASP A 31 8.57 3.25 -5.14
C ASP A 31 8.28 3.06 -3.64
N LEU A 32 7.48 2.05 -3.31
CA LEU A 32 7.16 1.61 -1.95
C LEU A 32 7.60 0.14 -1.74
N ARG A 33 8.61 -0.32 -2.47
CA ARG A 33 9.12 -1.69 -2.32
C ARG A 33 9.70 -1.90 -0.93
N CYS A 34 9.36 -3.04 -0.33
CA CYS A 34 9.84 -3.45 0.99
C CYS A 34 9.51 -2.45 2.12
N VAL A 35 8.58 -1.52 1.91
CA VAL A 35 8.23 -0.51 2.91
C VAL A 35 7.37 -1.13 4.01
N ASN A 36 7.61 -0.70 5.25
CA ASN A 36 6.76 -1.03 6.37
C ASN A 36 5.62 0.01 6.51
N LEU A 37 4.39 -0.43 6.26
CA LEU A 37 3.14 0.34 6.32
C LEU A 37 2.15 -0.26 7.33
N ARG A 38 2.65 -1.07 8.28
CA ARG A 38 1.80 -1.68 9.29
C ARG A 38 1.08 -0.63 10.11
N TRP A 39 -0.20 -0.89 10.37
CA TRP A 39 -1.07 -0.01 11.18
C TRP A 39 -1.26 1.40 10.62
N THR A 40 -0.88 1.65 9.36
CA THR A 40 -1.03 2.95 8.71
C THR A 40 -2.49 3.17 8.28
N ASP A 41 -2.97 4.41 8.36
CA ASP A 41 -4.24 4.83 7.74
C ASP A 41 -3.97 5.25 6.28
N LEU A 42 -4.41 4.42 5.34
CA LEU A 42 -4.37 4.64 3.89
C LEU A 42 -5.77 4.66 3.29
N LYS A 43 -6.80 4.95 4.10
CA LYS A 43 -8.18 5.01 3.61
C LYS A 43 -8.27 5.97 2.43
N GLY A 44 -8.79 5.48 1.31
CA GLY A 44 -8.97 6.23 0.06
C GLY A 44 -7.68 6.71 -0.61
N ALA A 45 -6.50 6.25 -0.19
CA ALA A 45 -5.24 6.63 -0.81
C ALA A 45 -5.24 6.29 -2.30
N VAL A 46 -4.77 7.23 -3.12
CA VAL A 46 -4.45 6.93 -4.52
C VAL A 46 -3.06 6.35 -4.52
N LEU A 47 -2.89 5.13 -5.03
CA LEU A 47 -1.63 4.36 -5.13
C LEU A 47 -1.49 3.74 -6.53
N ARG A 48 -2.03 4.44 -7.53
CA ARG A 48 -2.05 3.95 -8.92
C ARG A 48 -0.62 3.79 -9.43
N TRP A 49 -0.33 2.63 -10.01
CA TRP A 49 0.99 2.30 -10.54
C TRP A 49 2.13 2.21 -9.51
N ALA A 50 1.86 2.33 -8.21
CA ALA A 50 2.89 2.24 -7.18
C ALA A 50 3.59 0.87 -7.23
N ASP A 51 4.89 0.85 -6.95
CA ASP A 51 5.63 -0.39 -6.73
C ASP A 51 5.51 -0.77 -5.26
N LEU A 52 4.61 -1.70 -4.93
CA LEU A 52 4.41 -2.18 -3.56
C LEU A 52 5.05 -3.56 -3.35
N LYS A 53 5.90 -4.02 -4.26
CA LYS A 53 6.50 -5.36 -4.16
C LYS A 53 7.16 -5.57 -2.79
N GLU A 54 6.83 -6.69 -2.12
CA GLU A 54 7.32 -7.05 -0.78
C GLU A 54 6.98 -6.04 0.34
N ALA A 55 6.04 -5.12 0.13
CA ALA A 55 5.61 -4.19 1.19
C ALA A 55 4.84 -4.93 2.30
N ASP A 56 5.03 -4.48 3.53
CA ASP A 56 4.30 -4.97 4.72
C ASP A 56 3.11 -4.04 5.00
N LEU A 57 1.92 -4.47 4.58
CA LEU A 57 0.65 -3.77 4.71
C LEU A 57 -0.26 -4.43 5.76
N ARG A 58 0.34 -5.18 6.70
CA ARG A 58 -0.45 -5.85 7.73
C ARG A 58 -1.16 -4.85 8.63
N TRP A 59 -2.43 -5.12 8.90
CA TRP A 59 -3.28 -4.29 9.76
C TRP A 59 -3.45 -2.83 9.28
N THR A 60 -3.18 -2.55 8.01
CA THR A 60 -3.38 -1.24 7.38
C THR A 60 -4.86 -1.02 7.03
N ASP A 61 -5.39 0.20 7.24
CA ASP A 61 -6.71 0.57 6.70
C ASP A 61 -6.55 1.01 5.24
N LEU A 62 -7.00 0.16 4.30
CA LEU A 62 -6.98 0.43 2.85
C LEU A 62 -8.39 0.72 2.30
N LYS A 63 -9.39 1.01 3.16
CA LYS A 63 -10.77 1.18 2.72
C LYS A 63 -10.87 2.20 1.58
N GLY A 64 -11.40 1.79 0.44
CA GLY A 64 -11.60 2.67 -0.72
C GLY A 64 -10.31 3.09 -1.45
N ALA A 65 -9.14 2.54 -1.11
CA ALA A 65 -7.88 2.88 -1.76
C ALA A 65 -7.87 2.50 -3.26
N VAL A 66 -7.18 3.29 -4.07
CA VAL A 66 -7.05 3.08 -5.52
C VAL A 66 -5.68 2.51 -5.85
N LEU A 67 -5.61 1.18 -5.91
CA LEU A 67 -4.39 0.42 -6.17
C LEU A 67 -4.21 0.05 -7.65
N ARG A 68 -5.08 0.52 -8.55
CA ARG A 68 -5.08 0.11 -9.97
C ARG A 68 -3.69 0.22 -10.61
N GLY A 69 -3.17 -0.91 -11.07
CA GLY A 69 -1.87 -1.00 -11.76
C GLY A 69 -0.66 -0.99 -10.83
N ALA A 70 -0.86 -0.94 -9.51
CA ALA A 70 0.22 -1.16 -8.55
C ALA A 70 0.76 -2.60 -8.66
N ASP A 71 2.06 -2.78 -8.42
CA ASP A 71 2.67 -4.11 -8.29
C ASP A 71 2.43 -4.62 -6.86
N LEU A 72 1.59 -5.65 -6.70
CA LEU A 72 1.23 -6.22 -5.39
C LEU A 72 1.93 -7.56 -5.14
N LYS A 73 2.96 -7.90 -5.93
CA LYS A 73 3.68 -9.16 -5.77
C LYS A 73 4.33 -9.23 -4.38
N GLU A 74 4.12 -10.36 -3.69
CA GLU A 74 4.71 -10.64 -2.37
C GLU A 74 4.33 -9.61 -1.27
N VAL A 75 3.24 -8.84 -1.46
CA VAL A 75 2.71 -7.96 -0.41
C VAL A 75 2.07 -8.80 0.70
N ASP A 76 2.37 -8.45 1.94
CA ASP A 76 1.67 -9.00 3.11
C ASP A 76 0.47 -8.12 3.48
N LEU A 77 -0.74 -8.62 3.23
CA LEU A 77 -2.01 -7.95 3.53
C LEU A 77 -2.70 -8.54 4.78
N GLN A 78 -2.01 -9.30 5.62
CA GLN A 78 -2.64 -9.95 6.78
C GLN A 78 -3.35 -8.93 7.68
N GLY A 79 -4.66 -9.11 7.88
CA GLY A 79 -5.48 -8.23 8.70
C GLY A 79 -5.71 -6.82 8.12
N ALA A 80 -5.34 -6.55 6.86
CA ALA A 80 -5.62 -5.27 6.22
C ALA A 80 -7.11 -5.12 5.88
N ASP A 81 -7.66 -3.92 6.02
CA ASP A 81 -9.05 -3.65 5.61
C ASP A 81 -9.12 -3.27 4.13
N LEU A 82 -9.50 -4.23 3.30
CA LEU A 82 -9.56 -4.09 1.84
C LEU A 82 -10.95 -3.67 1.33
N LYS A 83 -11.86 -3.24 2.20
CA LYS A 83 -13.24 -2.93 1.78
C LYS A 83 -13.27 -1.79 0.75
N GLY A 84 -13.76 -2.09 -0.45
CA GLY A 84 -13.94 -1.10 -1.51
C GLY A 84 -12.64 -0.69 -2.23
N ILE A 85 -11.55 -1.45 -2.08
CA ILE A 85 -10.34 -1.20 -2.88
C ILE A 85 -10.64 -1.30 -4.38
N LYS A 86 -9.90 -0.52 -5.17
CA LYS A 86 -9.97 -0.57 -6.64
C LYS A 86 -8.69 -1.20 -7.18
N ILE A 87 -8.77 -2.46 -7.60
CA ILE A 87 -7.70 -3.25 -8.22
C ILE A 87 -8.14 -3.78 -9.59
N THR A 88 -7.19 -4.27 -10.40
CA THR A 88 -7.48 -4.99 -11.65
C THR A 88 -7.64 -6.49 -11.41
N LYS A 89 -8.21 -7.21 -12.40
CA LYS A 89 -8.28 -8.68 -12.37
C LYS A 89 -6.90 -9.33 -12.21
N GLN A 90 -5.90 -8.83 -12.96
CA GLN A 90 -4.52 -9.32 -12.89
C GLN A 90 -3.92 -9.13 -11.49
N GLN A 91 -4.24 -8.03 -10.80
CA GLN A 91 -3.76 -7.80 -9.42
C GLN A 91 -4.40 -8.76 -8.43
N LEU A 92 -5.68 -9.12 -8.62
CA LEU A 92 -6.33 -10.13 -7.78
C LEU A 92 -5.63 -11.48 -7.88
N GLU A 93 -5.11 -11.84 -9.06
CA GLU A 93 -4.34 -13.07 -9.30
C GLU A 93 -2.94 -13.06 -8.65
N GLN A 94 -2.42 -11.89 -8.27
CA GLN A 94 -1.13 -11.75 -7.56
C GLN A 94 -1.27 -11.93 -6.04
N LEU A 95 -2.49 -11.76 -5.50
CA LEU A 95 -2.73 -11.89 -4.07
C LEU A 95 -2.71 -13.36 -3.68
N THR A 96 -1.91 -13.68 -2.66
CA THR A 96 -1.90 -15.01 -2.07
C THR A 96 -2.95 -15.06 -0.96
N VAL A 97 -3.74 -16.13 -0.93
CA VAL A 97 -4.62 -16.41 0.23
C VAL A 97 -3.70 -16.78 1.39
N ILE A 98 -3.65 -15.94 2.40
CA ILE A 98 -2.98 -16.24 3.68
C ILE A 98 -4.02 -16.96 4.54
N GLU A 99 -3.81 -18.25 4.78
CA GLU A 99 -4.64 -19.02 5.69
C GLU A 99 -4.50 -18.45 7.11
N GLU A 100 -5.63 -18.13 7.74
CA GLU A 100 -5.66 -17.89 9.17
C GLU A 100 -5.50 -19.26 9.84
N ASN A 101 -4.32 -19.55 10.40
CA ASN A 101 -4.18 -20.66 11.33
C ASN A 101 -4.99 -20.31 12.59
N GLU A 102 -6.09 -21.03 12.80
CA GLU A 102 -6.93 -20.98 14.02
C GLU A 102 -6.13 -21.28 15.30
#